data_AF-A0A4V6DH24-F1
#
_entry.id   AF-A0A4V6DH24-F1
#
_cell.length_a   1.000
_cell.length_b   1.000
_cell.length_c   1.000
_cell.angle_alpha   90.00
_cell.angle_beta   90.00
_cell.angle_gamma   90.00
#
_symmetry.space_group_name_H-M   'P 1'
#
loop_
_entity.id
_entity.type
_entity.pdbx_description
1 polymer ?
#
loop_
_entity_poly.entity_id
_entity_poly.type
_entity_poly.pdbx_seq_one_letter_code
_entity_poly.pdbx_strand_id
1 'polypeptide(L)'
;MTIDSLWPTLDETTKQRYVKRAVDICKELNAAATGTSISGVDGGVLSELYLEADGDCSPQTLRKTSLALGMDCSRLVFYHCDMGPTNFLFDPVDHSAGVIDWEMAGFVPLEWVRTKYRVSAGFNLCGGDQLDYRRRVQACLGEEGFTDVSSAFMEMSNKKFLAREQK
;
A
#
# COMPACT_ATOMS: atom_id res chain seq x y z
N MET A 1 -15.62 4.48 12.52
CA MET A 1 -14.41 5.17 13.04
C MET A 1 -13.19 4.66 12.31
N THR A 2 -12.11 5.43 12.21
CA THR A 2 -10.87 4.96 11.56
C THR A 2 -10.23 3.85 12.37
N ILE A 3 -9.52 2.93 11.71
CA ILE A 3 -8.69 1.93 12.37
C ILE A 3 -7.74 2.60 13.35
N ASP A 4 -7.12 3.71 12.96
CA ASP A 4 -6.18 4.45 13.81
C ASP A 4 -6.77 4.77 15.19
N SER A 5 -7.98 5.34 15.21
CA SER A 5 -8.68 5.70 16.45
C SER A 5 -9.18 4.48 17.24
N LEU A 6 -9.59 3.42 16.54
CA LEU A 6 -10.16 2.23 17.16
C LEU A 6 -9.11 1.31 17.78
N TRP A 7 -7.96 1.17 17.10
CA TRP A 7 -6.99 0.11 17.33
C TRP A 7 -6.58 -0.11 18.80
N PRO A 8 -6.34 0.94 19.61
CA PRO A 8 -5.94 0.78 21.01
C PRO A 8 -7.01 0.13 21.89
N THR A 9 -8.28 0.16 21.48
CA THR A 9 -9.43 -0.32 22.25
C THR A 9 -9.87 -1.74 21.88
N LEU A 10 -9.36 -2.27 20.77
CA LEU A 10 -9.76 -3.56 20.23
C LEU A 10 -9.08 -4.72 20.95
N ASP A 11 -9.84 -5.78 21.21
CA ASP A 11 -9.26 -7.06 21.58
C ASP A 11 -8.57 -7.74 20.38
N GLU A 12 -7.75 -8.75 20.67
CA GLU A 12 -6.97 -9.44 19.64
C GLU A 12 -7.84 -10.15 18.59
N THR A 13 -9.02 -10.65 18.98
CA THR A 13 -9.96 -11.29 18.07
C THR A 13 -10.49 -10.29 17.04
N THR A 14 -10.84 -9.09 17.49
CA THR A 14 -11.38 -8.01 16.65
C THR A 14 -10.31 -7.41 15.76
N LYS A 15 -9.09 -7.20 16.28
CA LYS A 15 -7.94 -6.81 15.46
C LYS A 15 -7.72 -7.80 14.32
N GLN A 16 -7.71 -9.11 14.62
CA GLN A 16 -7.52 -10.13 13.59
C GLN A 16 -8.67 -10.14 12.57
N ARG A 17 -9.92 -9.93 13.01
CA ARG A 17 -11.08 -9.78 12.10
C ARG A 17 -10.89 -8.61 11.15
N TYR A 18 -10.47 -7.45 11.65
CA TYR A 18 -10.30 -6.24 10.84
C TYR A 18 -9.10 -6.36 9.88
N VAL A 19 -8.02 -7.00 10.31
CA VAL A 19 -6.89 -7.35 9.44
C VAL A 19 -7.36 -8.21 8.26
N LYS A 20 -8.10 -9.28 8.53
CA LYS A 20 -8.64 -10.15 7.47
C LYS A 20 -9.54 -9.37 6.52
N ARG A 21 -10.43 -8.52 7.05
CA ARG A 21 -11.32 -7.71 6.20
C ARG A 21 -10.54 -6.72 5.33
N ALA A 22 -9.48 -6.09 5.83
CA ALA A 22 -8.63 -5.23 5.01
C ALA A 22 -7.96 -6.00 3.87
N VAL A 23 -7.51 -7.23 4.14
CA VAL A 23 -6.96 -8.13 3.10
C VAL A 23 -8.01 -8.57 2.09
N ASP A 24 -9.23 -8.89 2.54
CA ASP A 24 -10.34 -9.21 1.63
C ASP A 24 -10.66 -8.03 0.70
N ILE A 25 -10.65 -6.80 1.21
CA ILE A 25 -10.82 -5.61 0.37
C ILE A 25 -9.65 -5.45 -0.63
N CYS A 26 -8.39 -5.66 -0.23
CA CYS A 26 -7.28 -5.71 -1.19
C CYS A 26 -7.53 -6.71 -2.33
N LYS A 27 -8.08 -7.89 -2.00
CA LYS A 27 -8.39 -8.95 -2.98
C LYS A 27 -9.57 -8.57 -3.87
N GLU A 28 -10.62 -7.98 -3.31
CA GLU A 28 -11.78 -7.46 -4.05
C GLU A 28 -11.37 -6.36 -5.04
N LEU A 29 -10.46 -5.47 -4.63
CA LEU A 29 -9.97 -4.38 -5.48
C LEU A 29 -8.98 -4.84 -6.56
N ASN A 30 -8.31 -5.98 -6.35
CA ASN A 30 -7.36 -6.60 -7.28
C ASN A 30 -8.06 -7.18 -8.54
N ALA A 31 -8.94 -6.39 -9.16
CA ALA A 31 -9.42 -6.63 -10.50
C ALA A 31 -8.27 -6.37 -11.48
N ALA A 32 -8.06 -7.32 -12.40
CA ALA A 32 -7.09 -7.15 -13.46
C ALA A 32 -7.44 -5.91 -14.30
N ALA A 33 -6.51 -4.96 -14.37
CA ALA A 33 -6.69 -3.80 -15.20
C ALA A 33 -6.66 -4.20 -16.68
N THR A 34 -7.53 -3.61 -17.50
CA THR A 34 -7.43 -3.72 -18.96
C THR A 34 -6.34 -2.82 -19.54
N GLY A 35 -5.81 -1.88 -18.73
CA GLY A 35 -4.78 -0.93 -19.11
C GLY A 35 -3.35 -1.45 -18.91
N THR A 36 -2.39 -0.82 -19.59
CA THR A 36 -0.97 -1.21 -19.59
C THR A 36 -0.04 -0.24 -18.85
N SER A 37 -0.59 0.87 -18.32
CA SER A 37 0.16 1.96 -17.67
C SER A 37 -0.02 1.97 -16.16
N ILE A 38 1.08 2.23 -15.43
CA ILE A 38 1.02 2.55 -14.00
C ILE A 38 0.54 4.01 -13.89
N SER A 39 -0.72 4.21 -13.52
CA SER A 39 -1.40 5.50 -13.65
C SER A 39 -2.53 5.64 -12.63
N GLY A 40 -3.02 6.88 -12.45
CA GLY A 40 -4.27 7.12 -11.73
C GLY A 40 -5.47 6.47 -12.44
N VAL A 41 -6.63 6.48 -11.76
CA VAL A 41 -7.89 5.94 -12.33
C VAL A 41 -8.33 6.63 -13.62
N ASP A 42 -7.94 7.88 -13.82
CA ASP A 42 -8.21 8.70 -14.99
C ASP A 42 -7.20 8.46 -16.14
N GLY A 43 -6.22 7.56 -15.94
CA GLY A 43 -5.11 7.32 -16.86
C GLY A 43 -3.98 8.34 -16.76
N GLY A 44 -4.08 9.30 -15.84
CA GLY A 44 -3.11 10.36 -15.59
C GLY A 44 -1.97 9.93 -14.65
N VAL A 45 -1.34 10.93 -14.04
CA VAL A 45 -0.25 10.73 -13.07
C VAL A 45 -0.80 10.09 -11.79
N LEU A 46 -0.12 9.04 -11.31
CA LEU A 46 -0.35 8.47 -9.99
C LEU A 46 0.68 9.05 -9.03
N SER A 47 0.28 9.83 -8.02
CA SER A 47 1.20 10.54 -7.10
C SER A 47 1.96 9.63 -6.12
N GLU A 48 2.52 8.51 -6.58
CA GLU A 48 3.22 7.53 -5.75
C GLU A 48 4.69 7.93 -5.49
N LEU A 49 4.87 8.84 -4.55
CA LEU A 49 6.19 9.38 -4.17
C LEU A 49 7.14 8.34 -3.53
N TYR A 50 6.64 7.19 -3.09
CA TYR A 50 7.52 6.10 -2.67
C TYR A 50 8.20 5.46 -3.88
N LEU A 51 7.51 5.34 -5.02
CA LEU A 51 8.16 4.88 -6.25
C LEU A 51 9.05 5.97 -6.84
N GLU A 52 8.65 7.25 -6.80
CA GLU A 52 9.52 8.35 -7.20
C GLU A 52 9.54 9.57 -6.29
N ALA A 53 10.58 9.61 -5.46
CA ALA A 53 10.82 10.68 -4.50
C ALA A 53 11.28 12.01 -5.15
N ASP A 54 11.72 11.99 -6.42
CA ASP A 54 12.14 13.20 -7.15
C ASP A 54 10.95 13.95 -7.80
N GLY A 55 9.73 13.43 -7.65
CA GLY A 55 8.47 14.09 -8.04
C GLY A 55 7.98 13.79 -9.46
N ASP A 56 8.79 13.18 -10.33
CA ASP A 56 8.33 12.69 -11.63
C ASP A 56 7.56 11.37 -11.47
N CYS A 57 6.26 11.49 -11.26
CA CYS A 57 5.33 10.38 -11.16
C CYS A 57 4.66 10.03 -12.52
N SER A 58 5.29 10.37 -13.65
CA SER A 58 4.76 9.98 -14.96
C SER A 58 4.68 8.44 -15.07
N PRO A 59 3.70 7.89 -15.83
CA PRO A 59 3.56 6.45 -15.98
C PRO A 59 4.83 5.73 -16.48
N GLN A 60 5.64 6.40 -17.30
CA GLN A 60 6.89 5.86 -17.81
C GLN A 60 7.94 5.74 -16.70
N THR A 61 8.07 6.76 -15.85
CA THR A 61 9.03 6.78 -14.74
C THR A 61 8.61 5.78 -13.66
N LEU A 62 7.33 5.74 -13.28
CA LEU A 62 6.81 4.74 -12.33
C LEU A 62 7.03 3.31 -12.83
N ARG A 63 6.82 3.05 -14.13
CA ARG A 63 7.08 1.73 -14.74
C ARG A 63 8.56 1.38 -14.71
N LYS A 64 9.44 2.31 -15.06
CA LYS A 64 10.90 2.11 -15.02
C LYS A 64 11.37 1.74 -13.62
N THR A 65 10.93 2.49 -12.60
CA THR A 65 11.35 2.23 -11.21
C THR A 65 10.72 0.96 -10.66
N SER A 66 9.48 0.65 -11.03
CA SER A 66 8.85 -0.63 -10.68
C SER A 66 9.61 -1.84 -11.22
N LEU A 67 10.04 -1.79 -12.49
CA LEU A 67 10.88 -2.83 -13.09
C LEU A 67 12.25 -2.92 -12.42
N ALA A 68 12.86 -1.78 -12.06
CA ALA A 68 14.15 -1.76 -11.37
C ALA A 68 14.08 -2.36 -9.95
N LEU A 69 12.91 -2.32 -9.31
CA LEU A 69 12.64 -2.99 -8.03
C LEU A 69 12.34 -4.49 -8.20
N GLY A 70 12.17 -4.97 -9.44
CA GLY A 70 11.89 -6.38 -9.75
C GLY A 70 10.40 -6.74 -9.76
N MET A 71 9.49 -5.77 -9.88
CA MET A 71 8.05 -6.05 -9.97
C MET A 71 7.63 -6.44 -11.39
N ASP A 72 6.67 -7.36 -11.51
CA ASP A 72 6.06 -7.71 -12.78
C ASP A 72 5.05 -6.64 -13.23
N CYS A 73 5.43 -5.86 -14.23
CA CYS A 73 4.59 -4.82 -14.82
C CYS A 73 3.80 -5.30 -16.05
N SER A 74 3.71 -6.62 -16.30
CA SER A 74 2.91 -7.19 -17.40
C SER A 74 1.42 -7.24 -17.05
N ARG A 75 1.09 -7.35 -15.76
CA ARG A 75 -0.28 -7.29 -15.24
C ARG A 75 -0.37 -6.23 -14.16
N LEU A 76 -1.29 -5.30 -14.33
CA LEU A 76 -1.58 -4.27 -13.35
C LEU A 76 -2.91 -4.54 -12.66
N VAL A 77 -3.02 -4.07 -11.44
CA VAL A 77 -4.16 -4.29 -10.55
C VAL A 77 -4.68 -2.95 -10.06
N PHE A 78 -6.00 -2.83 -9.92
CA PHE A 78 -6.56 -1.66 -9.28
C PHE A 78 -6.27 -1.70 -7.77
N TYR A 79 -5.77 -0.59 -7.23
CA TYR A 79 -5.42 -0.47 -5.82
C TYR A 79 -5.63 0.96 -5.32
N HIS A 80 -5.95 1.09 -4.05
CA HIS A 80 -6.16 2.39 -3.39
C HIS A 80 -4.85 3.19 -3.20
N CYS A 81 -3.70 2.52 -3.13
CA CYS A 81 -2.36 3.07 -2.88
C CYS A 81 -2.14 3.82 -1.56
N ASP A 82 -3.20 4.23 -0.85
CA ASP A 82 -3.11 4.85 0.48
C ASP A 82 -4.06 4.23 1.52
N MET A 83 -4.16 2.88 1.53
CA MET A 83 -5.05 2.15 2.43
C MET A 83 -4.47 1.95 3.84
N GLY A 84 -3.98 3.05 4.43
CA GLY A 84 -3.46 3.15 5.78
C GLY A 84 -4.56 3.18 6.86
N PRO A 85 -4.19 3.16 8.16
CA PRO A 85 -5.14 3.06 9.26
C PRO A 85 -6.05 4.29 9.42
N THR A 86 -5.70 5.44 8.83
CA THR A 86 -6.53 6.66 8.82
C THR A 86 -7.62 6.62 7.74
N ASN A 87 -7.45 5.81 6.70
CA ASN A 87 -8.35 5.75 5.53
C ASN A 87 -9.26 4.52 5.53
N PHE A 88 -9.06 3.64 6.51
CA PHE A 88 -9.90 2.46 6.73
C PHE A 88 -10.84 2.68 7.91
N LEU A 89 -12.14 2.58 7.66
CA LEU A 89 -13.19 2.77 8.64
C LEU A 89 -13.81 1.43 9.03
N PHE A 90 -14.07 1.23 10.31
CA PHE A 90 -14.95 0.17 10.80
C PHE A 90 -16.03 0.72 11.72
N ASP A 91 -17.21 0.11 11.67
CA ASP A 91 -18.24 0.27 12.69
C ASP A 91 -18.06 -0.81 13.77
N PRO A 92 -17.85 -0.44 15.06
CA PRO A 92 -17.69 -1.44 16.13
C PRO A 92 -18.97 -2.20 16.48
N VAL A 93 -20.16 -1.73 16.06
CA VAL A 93 -21.46 -2.33 16.36
C VAL A 93 -21.77 -3.49 15.42
N ASP A 94 -21.64 -3.26 14.11
CA ASP A 94 -21.98 -4.26 13.09
C ASP A 94 -20.79 -4.78 12.28
N HIS A 95 -19.58 -4.26 12.55
CA HIS A 95 -18.33 -4.61 11.87
C HIS A 95 -18.30 -4.32 10.36
N SER A 96 -19.18 -3.45 9.88
CA SER A 96 -19.11 -2.94 8.51
C SER A 96 -17.80 -2.17 8.28
N ALA A 97 -17.32 -2.22 7.04
CA ALA A 97 -16.05 -1.60 6.63
C ALA A 97 -16.30 -0.53 5.56
N GLY A 98 -15.59 0.59 5.66
CA GLY A 98 -15.56 1.64 4.65
C GLY A 98 -14.12 2.04 4.33
N VAL A 99 -13.89 2.45 3.08
CA VAL A 99 -12.60 2.98 2.62
C VAL A 99 -12.85 4.37 2.03
N ILE A 100 -12.05 5.34 2.46
CA ILE A 100 -12.15 6.74 2.05
C ILE A 100 -10.84 7.21 1.43
N ASP A 101 -10.87 8.40 0.83
CA ASP A 101 -9.70 9.10 0.32
C ASP A 101 -9.03 8.42 -0.90
N TRP A 102 -9.83 8.23 -1.95
CA TRP A 102 -9.46 7.50 -3.16
C TRP A 102 -8.58 8.30 -4.14
N GLU A 103 -8.06 9.47 -3.76
CA GLU A 103 -7.30 10.35 -4.66
C GLU A 103 -5.99 9.72 -5.14
N MET A 104 -5.46 8.77 -4.38
CA MET A 104 -4.26 7.99 -4.70
C MET A 104 -4.57 6.68 -5.43
N ALA A 105 -5.85 6.38 -5.69
CA ALA A 105 -6.22 5.13 -6.32
C ALA A 105 -5.76 5.07 -7.78
N GLY A 106 -5.31 3.90 -8.21
CA GLY A 106 -4.78 3.72 -9.55
C GLY A 106 -4.43 2.28 -9.87
N PHE A 107 -3.67 2.12 -10.95
CA PHE A 107 -3.22 0.84 -11.46
C PHE A 107 -1.74 0.64 -11.18
N VAL A 108 -1.38 -0.43 -10.49
CA VAL A 108 -0.01 -0.71 -10.05
C VAL A 108 0.34 -2.20 -10.23
N PRO A 109 1.63 -2.59 -10.20
CA PRO A 109 2.03 -3.99 -10.10
C PRO A 109 1.47 -4.63 -8.84
N LEU A 110 1.14 -5.91 -8.90
CA LEU A 110 0.55 -6.64 -7.77
C LEU A 110 1.42 -6.59 -6.51
N GLU A 111 2.74 -6.67 -6.68
CA GLU A 111 3.73 -6.65 -5.61
C GLU A 111 3.72 -5.33 -4.84
N TRP A 112 3.26 -4.25 -5.47
CA TRP A 112 3.18 -2.94 -4.83
C TRP A 112 2.16 -2.91 -3.68
N VAL A 113 1.07 -3.68 -3.79
CA VAL A 113 0.00 -3.75 -2.79
C VAL A 113 0.56 -4.09 -1.41
N ARG A 114 1.33 -5.18 -1.30
CA ARG A 114 1.96 -5.59 -0.04
C ARG A 114 3.19 -4.75 0.30
N THR A 115 3.97 -4.34 -0.70
CA THR A 115 5.17 -3.50 -0.49
C THR A 115 4.82 -2.21 0.24
N LYS A 116 3.68 -1.55 -0.08
CA LYS A 116 3.24 -0.32 0.61
C LYS A 116 3.09 -0.51 2.12
N TYR A 117 2.45 -1.60 2.58
CA TYR A 117 2.37 -1.91 4.01
C TYR A 117 3.75 -2.16 4.65
N ARG A 118 4.77 -2.55 3.87
CA ARG A 118 6.13 -2.82 4.35
C ARG A 118 7.05 -1.60 4.35
N VAL A 119 6.79 -0.58 3.54
CA VAL A 119 7.70 0.59 3.39
C VAL A 119 7.07 1.93 3.78
N SER A 120 5.75 2.11 3.66
CA SER A 120 5.13 3.42 3.85
C SER A 120 4.87 3.76 5.31
N ALA A 121 5.35 4.93 5.75
CA ALA A 121 5.07 5.47 7.09
C ALA A 121 3.60 5.87 7.25
N GLY A 122 2.88 6.16 6.15
CA GLY A 122 1.44 6.47 6.18
C GLY A 122 0.56 5.28 6.61
N PHE A 123 1.16 4.09 6.73
CA PHE A 123 0.49 2.87 7.18
C PHE A 123 0.72 2.60 8.67
N ASN A 124 1.43 3.49 9.37
CA ASN A 124 1.61 3.42 10.81
C ASN A 124 0.37 3.94 11.55
N LEU A 125 0.10 3.37 12.72
CA LEU A 125 -0.83 3.97 13.67
C LEU A 125 -0.19 5.23 14.27
N CYS A 126 -1.00 6.22 14.63
CA CYS A 126 -0.56 7.45 15.28
C CYS A 126 -0.10 7.21 16.73
N GLY A 127 -0.64 6.18 17.40
CA GLY A 127 -0.33 5.86 18.80
C GLY A 127 -0.04 4.38 19.07
N GLY A 128 0.49 4.10 20.27
CA GLY A 128 0.79 2.73 20.72
C GLY A 128 1.95 2.08 19.95
N ASP A 129 1.87 0.77 19.73
CA ASP A 129 2.75 0.09 18.76
C ASP A 129 2.35 0.52 17.35
N GLN A 130 2.99 1.57 16.87
CA GLN A 130 2.72 2.21 15.58
C GLN A 130 2.78 1.23 14.39
N LEU A 131 3.47 0.11 14.54
CA LEU A 131 3.68 -0.86 13.47
C LEU A 131 2.72 -2.05 13.55
N ASP A 132 1.93 -2.20 14.62
CA ASP A 132 1.10 -3.39 14.87
C ASP A 132 0.14 -3.68 13.71
N TYR A 133 -0.66 -2.68 13.31
CA TYR A 133 -1.63 -2.82 12.22
C TYR A 133 -0.96 -3.26 10.90
N ARG A 134 0.03 -2.48 10.43
CA ARG A 134 0.70 -2.77 9.15
C ARG A 134 1.46 -4.10 9.14
N ARG A 135 2.06 -4.49 10.28
CA ARG A 135 2.75 -5.79 10.42
C ARG A 135 1.78 -6.95 10.23
N ARG A 136 0.57 -6.85 10.80
CA ARG A 136 -0.46 -7.88 10.68
C ARG A 136 -1.06 -7.93 9.28
N VAL A 137 -1.39 -6.78 8.68
CA VAL A 137 -1.95 -6.75 7.32
C VAL A 137 -0.94 -7.28 6.30
N GLN A 138 0.33 -6.85 6.35
CA GLN A 138 1.33 -7.36 5.40
C GLN A 138 1.60 -8.86 5.58
N ALA A 139 1.47 -9.39 6.80
CA ALA A 139 1.67 -10.82 7.05
C ALA A 139 0.52 -11.62 6.42
N CYS A 140 -0.72 -11.19 6.68
CA CYS A 140 -1.92 -11.82 6.13
C CYS A 140 -1.97 -11.72 4.59
N LEU A 141 -1.56 -10.59 3.99
CA LEU A 141 -1.38 -10.48 2.53
C LEU A 141 -0.37 -11.52 2.00
N GLY A 142 0.73 -11.75 2.74
CA GLY A 142 1.72 -12.76 2.37
C GLY A 142 1.17 -14.19 2.41
N GLU A 143 0.34 -14.51 3.40
CA GLU A 143 -0.37 -15.80 3.50
C GLU A 143 -1.33 -16.02 2.32
N GLU A 144 -1.95 -14.94 1.82
CA GLU A 144 -2.82 -14.95 0.63
C GLU A 144 -2.05 -14.89 -0.71
N GLY A 145 -0.72 -15.00 -0.68
CA GLY A 145 0.11 -15.10 -1.89
C GLY A 145 0.55 -13.77 -2.50
N PHE A 146 0.31 -12.63 -1.85
CA PHE A 146 0.87 -11.36 -2.29
C PHE A 146 2.37 -11.32 -1.98
N THR A 147 3.19 -11.24 -3.01
CA THR A 147 4.63 -11.00 -2.90
C THR A 147 4.91 -9.52 -2.66
N ASP A 148 6.15 -9.19 -2.29
CA ASP A 148 6.61 -7.82 -2.11
C ASP A 148 8.06 -7.65 -2.55
N VAL A 149 8.46 -6.41 -2.80
CA VAL A 149 9.83 -6.04 -3.21
C VAL A 149 10.51 -5.14 -2.18
N SER A 150 10.11 -5.19 -0.92
CA SER A 150 10.58 -4.20 0.07
C SER A 150 12.08 -4.28 0.32
N SER A 151 12.69 -5.46 0.23
CA SER A 151 14.14 -5.59 0.40
C SER A 151 14.88 -4.80 -0.69
N ALA A 152 14.49 -4.99 -1.96
CA ALA A 152 15.03 -4.22 -3.09
C ALA A 152 14.73 -2.72 -2.94
N PHE A 153 13.54 -2.36 -2.44
CA PHE A 153 13.17 -0.99 -2.14
C PHE A 153 14.09 -0.33 -1.11
N MET A 154 14.37 -1.01 0.01
CA MET A 154 15.23 -0.48 1.06
C MET A 154 16.67 -0.33 0.58
N GLU A 155 17.18 -1.29 -0.20
CA GLU A 155 18.50 -1.19 -0.84
C GLU A 155 18.59 0.00 -1.80
N MET A 156 17.59 0.17 -2.66
CA MET A 156 17.55 1.29 -3.62
C MET A 156 17.45 2.63 -2.88
N SER A 157 16.60 2.73 -1.86
CA SER A 157 16.43 3.92 -1.03
C SER A 157 17.73 4.30 -0.32
N ASN A 158 18.43 3.33 0.26
CA ASN A 158 19.73 3.56 0.92
C ASN A 158 20.78 4.05 -0.09
N LYS A 159 20.84 3.47 -1.29
CA LYS A 159 21.76 3.92 -2.35
C LYS A 159 21.46 5.36 -2.78
N LYS A 160 20.18 5.71 -2.98
CA LYS A 160 19.75 7.09 -3.32
C LYS A 160 20.13 8.08 -2.21
N PHE A 161 19.95 7.70 -0.94
CA PHE A 161 20.33 8.51 0.21
C PHE A 161 21.84 8.80 0.24
N LEU A 162 22.68 7.76 0.17
CA LEU A 162 24.15 7.91 0.18
C LEU A 162 24.67 8.73 -1.00
N ALA A 163 24.07 8.61 -2.18
CA ALA A 163 24.44 9.40 -3.36
C ALA A 163 24.10 10.89 -3.23
N ARG A 164 23.14 11.26 -2.38
CA ARG A 164 22.77 12.66 -2.10
C ARG A 164 23.71 13.30 -1.07
N GLU A 165 24.24 12.53 -0.11
CA GLU A 165 25.22 13.04 0.87
C GLU A 165 26.62 13.28 0.28
N GLN A 166 26.90 12.73 -0.91
CA GLN A 166 28.17 12.89 -1.62
C GLN A 166 28.19 14.07 -2.61
N LYS A 167 27.09 14.83 -2.73
CA LYS A 167 26.96 16.02 -3.57
C LYS A 167 26.98 17.29 -2.74
#